data_AF-A0A6B3GS72-F1
#
_entry.id   AF-A0A6B3GS72-F1
#
_cell.length_a   1.000
_cell.length_b   1.000
_cell.length_c   1.000
_cell.angle_alpha   90.00
_cell.angle_beta   90.00
_cell.angle_gamma   90.00
#
_symmetry.space_group_name_H-M   'P 1'
#
loop_
_entity.id
_entity.type
_entity.pdbx_description
1 polymer ?
#
loop_
_entity_poly.entity_id
_entity_poly.type
_entity_poly.pdbx_seq_one_letter_code
_entity_poly.pdbx_strand_id
1 'polypeptide(L)'
;LAERDGDVLCFLPGVGEIGRVAGELGTPPGVEVLQVHGRAPAAVQDAVLAGSAGRRVVLATSVAESSLTVPGVRVVVDSGLAREPRTDHARGLGSLVTVRAS
;
A
#
# COMPACT_ATOMS: atom_id res chain seq x y z
N LEU A 1 -0.23 12.16 -10.95
CA LEU A 1 -0.53 12.83 -9.66
C LEU A 1 -1.10 14.25 -9.80
N ALA A 2 -1.35 14.77 -11.02
CA ALA A 2 -1.84 16.15 -11.21
C ALA A 2 -3.37 16.26 -11.41
N GLU A 3 -4.07 15.16 -11.67
CA GLU A 3 -5.48 15.20 -12.08
C GLU A 3 -6.47 15.52 -10.94
N ARG A 4 -6.17 15.08 -9.72
CA ARG A 4 -7.04 15.23 -8.55
C ARG A 4 -6.22 15.73 -7.39
N ASP A 5 -6.75 16.61 -6.55
CA ASP A 5 -6.08 17.07 -5.33
C ASP A 5 -6.22 16.06 -4.17
N GLY A 6 -5.40 16.28 -3.14
CA GLY A 6 -5.37 15.46 -1.94
C GLY A 6 -4.52 14.20 -2.04
N ASP A 7 -4.46 13.48 -0.93
CA ASP A 7 -3.58 12.34 -0.80
C ASP A 7 -4.14 11.11 -1.51
N VAL A 8 -3.23 10.25 -1.93
CA VAL A 8 -3.53 9.01 -2.63
C VAL A 8 -3.21 7.84 -1.70
N LEU A 9 -4.15 6.92 -1.55
CA LEU A 9 -3.93 5.62 -0.92
C LEU A 9 -3.99 4.53 -1.98
N CYS A 10 -2.92 3.76 -2.12
CA CYS A 10 -2.82 2.67 -3.08
C CYS A 10 -2.78 1.33 -2.35
N PHE A 11 -3.70 0.42 -2.64
CA PHE A 11 -3.69 -0.96 -2.14
C PHE A 11 -2.99 -1.90 -3.12
N LEU A 12 -1.94 -2.55 -2.62
CA LEU A 12 -1.09 -3.47 -3.36
C LEU A 12 -1.06 -4.83 -2.67
N PRO A 13 -0.82 -5.93 -3.40
CA PRO A 13 -0.88 -7.26 -2.81
C PRO A 13 0.32 -7.56 -1.90
N GLY A 14 1.35 -6.72 -1.77
CA GLY A 14 2.49 -7.06 -0.91
C GLY A 14 3.66 -6.11 -0.96
N VAL A 15 4.66 -6.38 -0.10
CA VAL A 15 5.86 -5.56 0.07
C VAL A 15 6.69 -5.47 -1.21
N GLY A 16 6.77 -6.55 -1.99
CA GLY A 16 7.51 -6.54 -3.26
C GLY A 16 6.92 -5.57 -4.28
N GLU A 17 5.59 -5.55 -4.39
CA GLU A 17 4.86 -4.64 -5.27
C GLU A 17 4.89 -3.21 -4.74
N ILE A 18 4.78 -3.01 -3.42
CA ILE A 18 4.99 -1.69 -2.80
C ILE A 18 6.35 -1.13 -3.17
N GLY A 19 7.43 -1.91 -3.01
CA GLY A 19 8.78 -1.50 -3.35
C GLY A 19 8.95 -1.19 -4.85
N ARG A 20 8.36 -2.02 -5.72
CA ARG A 20 8.39 -1.79 -7.18
C ARG A 20 7.69 -0.47 -7.55
N VAL A 21 6.46 -0.27 -7.07
CA VAL A 21 5.68 0.94 -7.36
C VAL A 21 6.36 2.18 -6.77
N ALA A 22 6.93 2.09 -5.57
CA ALA A 22 7.72 3.18 -4.99
C ALA A 22 8.94 3.54 -5.84
N GLY A 23 9.65 2.53 -6.34
CA GLY A 23 10.80 2.73 -7.24
C GLY A 23 10.41 3.37 -8.57
N GLU A 24 9.28 2.95 -9.16
CA GLU A 24 8.75 3.54 -10.40
C GLU A 24 8.23 4.97 -10.21
N LEU A 25 7.62 5.26 -9.06
CA LEU A 25 7.20 6.62 -8.70
C LEU A 25 8.40 7.54 -8.43
N GLY A 26 9.50 7.00 -7.90
CA GLY A 26 10.68 7.74 -7.51
C GLY A 26 10.37 8.77 -6.41
N THR A 27 10.90 9.98 -6.58
CA THR A 27 10.71 11.11 -5.67
C THR A 27 10.05 12.29 -6.41
N PRO A 28 8.73 12.25 -6.64
CA PRO A 28 8.07 13.36 -7.30
C PRO A 28 8.20 14.64 -6.45
N PRO A 29 8.46 15.80 -7.07
CA PRO A 29 8.62 17.05 -6.33
C PRO A 29 7.34 17.41 -5.57
N GLY A 30 7.49 17.73 -4.28
CA GLY A 30 6.37 18.10 -3.41
C GLY A 30 5.43 16.94 -3.05
N VAL A 31 5.82 15.69 -3.34
CA VAL A 31 5.06 14.50 -2.99
C VAL A 31 5.90 13.60 -2.08
N GLU A 32 5.33 13.27 -0.92
CA GLU A 32 5.90 12.30 0.00
C GLU A 32 5.33 10.90 -0.30
N VAL A 33 6.21 9.91 -0.48
CA VAL A 33 5.83 8.52 -0.77
C VAL A 33 6.06 7.68 0.48
N LEU A 34 4.99 7.14 1.06
CA LEU A 34 5.01 6.36 2.31
C LEU A 34 4.68 4.90 2.01
N GLN A 35 5.47 3.97 2.56
CA GLN A 35 5.28 2.53 2.39
C GLN A 35 4.77 1.90 3.69
N VAL A 36 3.52 1.43 3.69
CA VAL A 36 2.85 0.89 4.87
C VAL A 36 2.59 -0.60 4.71
N HIS A 37 3.24 -1.40 5.55
CA HIS A 37 3.09 -2.85 5.57
C HIS A 37 3.46 -3.39 6.95
N GLY A 38 3.19 -4.67 7.23
CA GLY A 38 3.39 -5.26 8.57
C GLY A 38 4.81 -5.18 9.15
N ARG A 39 5.82 -4.90 8.32
CA ARG A 39 7.23 -4.66 8.75
C ARG A 39 7.66 -3.18 8.75
N ALA A 40 6.74 -2.25 8.51
CA ALA A 40 7.09 -0.83 8.40
C ALA A 40 7.47 -0.29 9.79
N PRO A 41 8.50 0.58 9.90
CA PRO A 41 8.83 1.24 11.16
C PRO A 41 7.63 2.01 11.72
N ALA A 42 7.51 2.05 13.06
CA ALA A 42 6.43 2.78 13.74
C ALA A 42 6.32 4.24 13.27
N ALA A 43 7.46 4.91 13.07
CA ALA A 43 7.52 6.28 12.57
C ALA A 43 6.82 6.48 11.20
N VAL A 44 6.78 5.46 10.34
CA VAL A 44 6.05 5.53 9.06
C VAL A 44 4.55 5.46 9.30
N GLN A 45 4.09 4.62 10.22
CA GLN A 45 2.68 4.57 10.61
C GLN A 45 2.25 5.88 11.25
N ASP A 46 3.07 6.44 12.14
CA ASP A 46 2.83 7.72 12.78
C ASP A 46 2.74 8.86 11.75
N ALA A 47 3.64 8.90 10.76
CA ALA A 47 3.61 9.90 9.68
C ALA A 47 2.34 9.80 8.81
N VAL A 48 1.83 8.58 8.58
CA VAL A 48 0.57 8.37 7.86
C VAL A 48 -0.61 8.93 8.66
N LEU A 49 -0.64 8.67 9.97
CA LEU A 49 -1.70 9.11 10.88
C LEU A 49 -1.64 10.62 11.19
N ALA A 50 -0.45 11.20 11.27
CA ALA A 50 -0.25 12.62 11.62
C ALA A 50 -0.79 13.59 10.56
N GLY A 51 -0.92 13.15 9.30
CA GLY A 51 -1.22 14.05 8.19
C GLY A 51 0.04 14.72 7.64
N SER A 52 -0.09 15.42 6.51
CA SER A 52 0.99 16.26 5.97
C SER A 52 0.39 17.54 5.36
N ALA A 53 1.18 18.62 5.36
CA ALA A 53 0.84 19.86 4.67
C ALA A 53 1.06 19.75 3.16
N GLY A 54 1.88 18.78 2.72
CA GLY A 54 2.13 18.45 1.33
C GLY A 54 1.31 17.25 0.87
N ARG A 55 1.42 16.93 -0.42
CA ARG A 55 0.73 15.78 -1.00
C ARG A 55 1.43 14.48 -0.64
N ARG A 56 0.66 13.46 -0.28
CA ARG A 56 1.17 12.11 0.01
C ARG A 56 0.65 11.07 -0.97
N VAL A 57 1.50 10.07 -1.21
CA VAL A 57 1.13 8.79 -1.82
C VAL A 57 1.47 7.69 -0.82
N VAL A 58 0.43 7.11 -0.22
CA VAL A 58 0.54 6.02 0.74
C VAL A 58 0.36 4.70 0.00
N LEU A 59 1.41 3.89 -0.06
CA LEU A 59 1.40 2.56 -0.65
C LEU A 59 1.20 1.54 0.47
N ALA A 60 0.04 0.90 0.51
CA ALA A 60 -0.35 0.00 1.57
C ALA A 60 -0.60 -1.42 1.05
N THR A 61 -0.42 -2.43 1.90
CA THR A 61 -0.93 -3.77 1.60
C THR A 61 -2.45 -3.80 1.74
N SER A 62 -3.16 -4.62 0.95
CA SER A 62 -4.61 -4.83 1.10
C SER A 62 -5.04 -5.31 2.50
N VAL A 63 -4.15 -5.95 3.26
CA VAL A 63 -4.37 -6.26 4.69
C VAL A 63 -4.66 -5.01 5.54
N ALA A 64 -4.20 -3.83 5.10
CA ALA A 64 -4.45 -2.56 5.77
C ALA A 64 -5.76 -1.88 5.34
N GLU A 65 -6.51 -2.44 4.38
CA GLU A 65 -7.71 -1.82 3.81
C GLU A 65 -8.82 -1.58 4.85
N SER A 66 -9.02 -2.55 5.74
CA SER A 66 -10.17 -2.53 6.66
C SER A 66 -9.93 -1.69 7.93
N SER A 67 -8.69 -1.26 8.21
CA SER A 67 -8.33 -0.64 9.49
C SER A 67 -7.54 0.67 9.38
N LEU A 68 -7.07 1.03 8.19
CA LEU A 68 -6.21 2.21 8.04
C LEU A 68 -7.04 3.47 7.75
N THR A 69 -7.18 4.32 8.76
CA THR A 69 -7.66 5.70 8.55
C THR A 69 -6.48 6.59 8.20
N VAL A 70 -6.40 7.05 6.95
CA VAL A 70 -5.38 8.01 6.51
C VAL A 70 -6.03 9.38 6.30
N PRO A 71 -5.80 10.36 7.20
CA PRO A 71 -6.31 11.71 7.03
C PRO A 71 -5.86 12.30 5.69
N GLY A 72 -6.70 13.11 5.05
CA GLY A 72 -6.33 13.81 3.81
C GLY A 72 -6.39 12.98 2.52
N VAL A 73 -6.67 11.67 2.61
CA VAL A 73 -6.89 10.83 1.42
C VAL A 73 -8.17 11.25 0.70
N ARG A 74 -8.02 11.55 -0.59
CA ARG A 74 -9.11 11.92 -1.50
C ARG A 74 -9.21 10.99 -2.70
N VAL A 75 -8.17 10.19 -2.93
CA VAL A 75 -8.08 9.23 -4.03
C VAL A 75 -7.66 7.89 -3.47
N VAL A 76 -8.42 6.85 -3.80
CA VAL A 76 -8.06 5.47 -3.52
C VAL A 76 -7.81 4.76 -4.84
N VAL A 77 -6.70 4.03 -4.92
CA VAL A 77 -6.36 3.17 -6.04
C VAL A 77 -6.23 1.77 -5.49
N ASP A 78 -7.06 0.85 -5.97
CA ASP A 78 -6.94 -0.57 -5.67
C ASP A 78 -6.41 -1.32 -6.88
N SER A 79 -5.37 -2.14 -6.67
CA SER A 79 -4.86 -3.06 -7.68
C SER A 79 -5.85 -4.20 -8.01
N GLY A 80 -6.85 -4.42 -7.14
CA GLY A 80 -7.79 -5.54 -7.25
C GLY A 80 -7.10 -6.89 -7.04
N LEU A 81 -5.95 -6.91 -6.35
CA LEU A 81 -5.14 -8.10 -6.10
C LEU A 81 -4.88 -8.29 -4.61
N ALA A 82 -4.92 -9.54 -4.17
CA ALA A 82 -4.64 -9.94 -2.79
C ALA A 82 -3.54 -11.00 -2.72
N ARG A 83 -2.88 -11.10 -1.56
CA ARG A 83 -1.96 -12.19 -1.23
C ARG A 83 -2.68 -13.18 -0.33
N GLU A 84 -2.85 -14.41 -0.82
CA GLU A 84 -3.56 -15.44 -0.07
C GLU A 84 -2.68 -16.67 0.17
N PRO A 85 -2.77 -17.29 1.36
CA PRO A 85 -2.16 -18.58 1.60
C PRO A 85 -2.87 -19.66 0.76
N ARG A 86 -2.08 -20.47 0.05
CA ARG A 86 -2.53 -21.71 -0.58
C ARG A 86 -1.70 -22.88 -0.13
N THR A 87 -2.39 -23.98 0.17
CA THR A 87 -1.77 -25.25 0.55
C THR A 87 -1.73 -26.16 -0.67
N ASP A 88 -0.53 -26.60 -1.03
CA ASP A 88 -0.34 -27.73 -1.94
C ASP A 88 -0.51 -29.01 -1.12
N HIS A 89 -1.70 -29.62 -1.19
CA HIS A 89 -2.03 -30.83 -0.44
C HIS A 89 -1.20 -32.06 -0.88
N ALA A 90 -0.71 -32.09 -2.12
CA ALA A 90 0.11 -33.20 -2.60
C ALA A 90 1.54 -33.14 -2.03
N ARG A 91 2.03 -31.93 -1.74
CA ARG A 91 3.39 -31.70 -1.21
C ARG A 91 3.43 -31.35 0.27
N GLY A 92 2.27 -31.08 0.90
CA GLY A 92 2.19 -30.64 2.29
C GLY A 92 2.81 -29.25 2.54
N LEU A 93 2.96 -28.43 1.49
CA LEU A 93 3.64 -27.14 1.55
C LEU A 93 2.65 -25.98 1.42
N GLY A 94 2.78 -25.00 2.31
CA GLY A 94 2.09 -23.71 2.22
C GLY A 94 2.87 -22.73 1.35
N SER A 95 2.17 -21.97 0.51
CA SER A 95 2.73 -20.88 -0.29
C SER A 95 1.81 -19.66 -0.27
N LEU A 96 2.36 -18.50 -0.60
CA LEU A 96 1.56 -17.29 -0.83
C LEU A 96 1.40 -17.11 -2.34
N VAL A 97 0.16 -16.92 -2.80
CA VAL A 97 -0.17 -16.66 -4.20
C VAL A 97 -0.85 -15.31 -4.32
N THR A 98 -0.65 -14.66 -5.47
CA THR A 98 -1.41 -13.46 -5.83
C THR A 98 -2.67 -13.88 -6.58
N VAL A 99 -3.82 -13.39 -6.11
CA VAL A 99 -5.14 -13.67 -6.68
C VAL A 99 -5.91 -12.36 -6.87
N ARG A 100 -7.04 -12.40 -7.57
CA ARG A 100 -7.96 -11.26 -7.61
C ARG A 100 -8.61 -11.10 -6.23
N ALA A 101 -8.70 -9.85 -5.78
CA ALA A 101 -9.50 -9.48 -4.62
C ALA A 101 -10.99 -9.74 -4.92
N SER A 102 -11.74 -10.13 -3.88
CA SER A 102 -13.14 -10.58 -3.93
C SER A 102 -14.12 -9.49 -3.55
#